data_AF-A0A2E0TR90-F1
#
_entry.id   AF-A0A2E0TR90-F1
#
_cell.length_a   1.000
_cell.length_b   1.000
_cell.length_c   1.000
_cell.angle_alpha   90.00
_cell.angle_beta   90.00
_cell.angle_gamma   90.00
#
_symmetry.space_group_name_H-M   'P 1'
#
loop_
_entity.id
_entity.type
_entity.pdbx_description
1 polymer ?
#
loop_
_entity_poly.entity_id
_entity_poly.type
_entity_poly.pdbx_seq_one_letter_code
_entity_poly.pdbx_strand_id
1 'polypeptide(L)'
;MSDATKTGGDDAGEWLDGGVFGEPQPCFGCGPSHPIGFQLKFRVEGDATVTRFTPGEQYQGPPGILHGGLAMTLGDEIASWTLITQLRKFGFTGRFEGSLHQALRVGEEIEGRGVLGSDRRRIVDVDVELRQRGEKCFSGRYRFVVLDEKGAERLLGQPLPEGWKRYARGER
;
A
#
# COMPACT_ATOMS: atom_id res chain seq x y z
N MET A 1 -21.60 -23.83 -13.38
CA MET A 1 -21.00 -24.62 -12.29
C MET A 1 -19.52 -24.25 -12.25
N SER A 2 -19.17 -22.98 -12.03
CA SER A 2 -19.24 -22.23 -10.76
C SER A 2 -18.33 -22.87 -9.72
N ASP A 3 -17.04 -22.58 -9.82
CA ASP A 3 -16.11 -22.71 -8.69
C ASP A 3 -15.20 -21.48 -8.69
N ALA A 4 -15.75 -20.39 -8.13
CA ALA A 4 -14.99 -19.20 -7.79
C ALA A 4 -14.53 -19.41 -6.34
N THR A 5 -13.27 -19.80 -6.21
CA THR A 5 -12.58 -19.96 -4.93
C THR A 5 -12.69 -18.66 -4.14
N LYS A 6 -13.55 -18.67 -3.12
CA LYS A 6 -13.58 -17.65 -2.07
C LYS A 6 -12.25 -17.70 -1.32
N THR A 7 -11.34 -16.78 -1.62
CA THR A 7 -10.21 -16.46 -0.76
C THR A 7 -10.31 -14.99 -0.35
N GLY A 8 -11.33 -14.67 0.44
CA GLY A 8 -11.37 -13.47 1.26
C GLY A 8 -11.32 -13.95 2.70
N GLY A 9 -10.15 -13.90 3.32
CA GLY A 9 -10.04 -14.14 4.76
C GLY A 9 -10.75 -13.01 5.51
N ASP A 10 -11.52 -13.41 6.52
CA ASP A 10 -12.18 -12.76 7.67
C ASP A 10 -12.09 -11.24 7.96
N ASP A 11 -11.34 -10.43 7.22
CA ASP A 11 -11.10 -8.99 7.47
C ASP A 11 -11.98 -8.07 6.60
N ALA A 12 -13.03 -8.61 5.96
CA ALA A 12 -13.94 -7.86 5.08
C ALA A 12 -14.77 -6.84 5.89
N GLY A 13 -14.18 -5.67 6.15
CA GLY A 13 -14.83 -4.55 6.84
C GLY A 13 -13.97 -3.85 7.89
N GLU A 14 -12.85 -4.44 8.32
CA GLU A 14 -11.97 -3.86 9.34
C GLU A 14 -10.88 -2.96 8.73
N TRP A 15 -10.48 -1.94 9.48
CA TRP A 15 -9.34 -1.09 9.14
C TRP A 15 -8.05 -1.72 9.69
N LEU A 16 -7.17 -2.12 8.79
CA LEU A 16 -5.87 -2.72 9.08
C LEU A 16 -4.76 -1.67 9.03
N ASP A 17 -3.72 -1.83 9.84
CA ASP A 17 -2.50 -1.03 9.81
C ASP A 17 -1.26 -1.93 9.97
N GLY A 18 -0.07 -1.34 10.09
CA GLY A 18 1.18 -2.08 10.21
C GLY A 18 1.19 -3.13 11.33
N GLY A 19 0.31 -3.06 12.33
CA GLY A 19 0.17 -4.06 13.39
C GLY A 19 -0.02 -5.49 12.88
N VAL A 20 -0.50 -5.68 11.64
CA VAL A 20 -0.58 -7.00 10.99
C VAL A 20 0.78 -7.70 10.83
N PHE A 21 1.89 -6.99 10.98
CA PHE A 21 3.24 -7.53 10.89
C PHE A 21 3.91 -7.75 12.27
N GLY A 22 3.20 -7.51 13.37
CA GLY A 22 3.72 -7.51 14.75
C GLY A 22 4.20 -6.13 15.21
N GLU A 23 4.67 -5.98 16.44
CA GLU A 23 5.23 -4.71 16.95
C GLU A 23 6.67 -4.88 17.42
N PRO A 24 7.54 -3.86 17.28
CA PRO A 24 7.27 -2.54 16.70
C PRO A 24 7.33 -2.54 15.15
N GLN A 25 6.51 -1.71 14.50
CA GLN A 25 6.63 -1.45 13.05
C GLN A 25 7.24 -0.09 12.75
N PRO A 26 8.41 -0.04 12.09
CA PRO A 26 9.08 1.21 11.78
C PRO A 26 8.61 1.87 10.47
N CYS A 27 7.60 1.30 9.79
CA CYS A 27 7.17 1.81 8.48
C CYS A 27 6.66 3.26 8.58
N PHE A 28 7.19 4.14 7.73
CA PHE A 28 6.75 5.54 7.64
C PHE A 28 5.27 5.65 7.23
N GLY A 29 4.79 4.78 6.35
CA GLY A 29 3.41 4.82 5.87
C GLY A 29 2.42 4.23 6.87
N CYS A 30 2.52 2.93 7.16
CA CYS A 30 1.53 2.20 7.95
C CYS A 30 1.91 1.91 9.41
N GLY A 31 3.08 2.32 9.89
CA GLY A 31 3.47 2.14 11.30
C GLY A 31 2.57 2.96 12.23
N PRO A 32 1.77 2.32 13.13
CA PRO A 32 0.72 3.02 13.89
C PRO A 32 1.27 4.02 14.93
N SER A 33 2.51 3.84 15.35
CA SER A 33 3.21 4.70 16.31
C SER A 33 4.36 5.51 15.69
N HIS A 34 4.47 5.52 14.35
CA HIS A 34 5.55 6.27 13.70
C HIS A 34 5.38 7.78 13.93
N PRO A 35 6.36 8.47 14.56
CA PRO A 35 6.14 9.80 15.13
C PRO A 35 5.86 10.91 14.10
N ILE A 36 6.35 10.73 12.88
CA ILE A 36 6.15 11.66 11.75
C ILE A 36 5.51 10.99 10.54
N GLY A 37 5.11 9.73 10.67
CA GLY A 37 4.64 8.89 9.58
C GLY A 37 3.20 9.18 9.23
N PHE A 38 2.72 8.62 8.12
CA PHE A 38 1.32 8.79 7.72
C PHE A 38 0.34 8.02 8.61
N GLN A 39 0.80 6.99 9.33
CA GLN A 39 -0.01 6.13 10.20
C GLN A 39 -1.28 5.61 9.48
N LEU A 40 -1.10 5.21 8.22
CA LEU A 40 -2.18 4.82 7.33
C LEU A 40 -2.90 3.57 7.82
N LYS A 41 -4.21 3.58 7.58
CA LYS A 41 -5.08 2.41 7.73
C LYS A 41 -5.69 2.04 6.39
N PHE A 42 -5.95 0.76 6.20
CA PHE A 42 -6.42 0.19 4.95
C PHE A 42 -7.63 -0.71 5.18
N ARG A 43 -8.53 -0.77 4.21
CA ARG A 43 -9.69 -1.68 4.24
C ARG A 43 -9.93 -2.25 2.86
N VAL A 44 -10.42 -3.48 2.81
CA VAL A 44 -10.88 -4.11 1.55
C VAL A 44 -12.29 -3.63 1.21
N GLU A 45 -12.48 -3.13 0.00
CA GLU A 45 -13.78 -2.81 -0.60
C GLU A 45 -13.91 -3.49 -1.96
N GLY A 46 -14.49 -4.69 -1.98
CA GLY A 46 -14.59 -5.48 -3.21
C GLY A 46 -13.22 -5.90 -3.72
N ASP A 47 -12.89 -5.50 -4.95
CA ASP A 47 -11.58 -5.75 -5.58
C ASP A 47 -10.53 -4.66 -5.25
N ALA A 48 -10.91 -3.63 -4.50
CA ALA A 48 -10.02 -2.53 -4.13
C ALA A 48 -9.54 -2.61 -2.68
N THR A 49 -8.34 -2.08 -2.45
CA THR A 49 -7.85 -1.68 -1.12
C THR A 49 -7.93 -0.18 -0.99
N VAL A 50 -8.56 0.30 0.08
CA VAL A 50 -8.90 1.70 0.30
C VAL A 50 -8.19 2.24 1.52
N THR A 51 -7.69 3.47 1.44
CA THR A 51 -7.17 4.24 2.57
C THR A 51 -7.78 5.64 2.60
N ARG A 52 -7.80 6.26 3.78
CA ARG A 52 -8.15 7.67 3.96
C ARG A 52 -7.03 8.37 4.73
N PHE A 53 -6.60 9.51 4.22
CA PHE A 53 -5.48 10.24 4.77
C PHE A 53 -5.69 11.74 4.65
N THR A 54 -5.53 12.47 5.75
CA THR A 54 -5.57 13.93 5.77
C THR A 54 -4.16 14.45 6.06
N PRO A 55 -3.41 14.92 5.05
CA PRO A 55 -2.05 15.38 5.26
C PRO A 55 -2.02 16.69 6.06
N GLY A 56 -1.20 16.72 7.12
CA GLY A 56 -0.91 17.95 7.87
C GLY A 56 0.03 18.91 7.13
N GLU A 57 0.18 20.12 7.67
CA GLU A 57 1.02 21.19 7.10
C GLU A 57 2.50 20.80 6.96
N GLN A 58 2.99 19.87 7.79
CA GLN A 58 4.36 19.35 7.74
C GLN A 58 4.67 18.53 6.47
N TYR A 59 3.65 18.12 5.71
CA TYR A 59 3.80 17.34 4.48
C TYR A 59 3.76 18.20 3.20
N GLN A 60 3.81 19.51 3.34
CA GLN A 60 3.78 20.42 2.19
C GLN A 60 5.07 20.34 1.35
N GLY A 61 4.90 20.45 0.03
CA GLY A 61 5.99 20.82 -0.87
C GLY A 61 5.84 22.30 -1.21
N PRO A 62 4.99 22.65 -2.18
CA PRO A 62 4.50 24.02 -2.33
C PRO A 62 3.57 24.43 -1.18
N PRO A 63 3.42 25.73 -0.88
CA PRO A 63 2.47 26.21 0.12
C PRO A 63 1.04 25.71 -0.14
N GLY A 64 0.43 25.08 0.87
CA GLY A 64 -0.92 24.52 0.81
C GLY A 64 -1.09 23.24 -0.02
N ILE A 65 0.01 22.63 -0.49
CA ILE A 65 -0.02 21.45 -1.39
C ILE A 65 0.86 20.35 -0.83
N LEU A 66 0.31 19.14 -0.72
CA LEU A 66 1.05 17.93 -0.38
C LEU A 66 2.24 17.75 -1.33
N HIS A 67 3.43 17.50 -0.78
CA HIS A 67 4.62 17.26 -1.58
C HIS A 67 4.38 16.12 -2.58
N GLY A 68 4.70 16.30 -3.86
CA GLY A 68 4.43 15.31 -4.90
C GLY A 68 5.08 13.95 -4.62
N GLY A 69 6.28 13.96 -4.01
CA GLY A 69 6.95 12.75 -3.50
C GLY A 69 6.15 12.01 -2.43
N LEU A 70 5.49 12.74 -1.52
CA LEU A 70 4.67 12.15 -0.46
C LEU A 70 3.34 11.61 -1.00
N ALA A 71 2.79 12.22 -2.04
CA ALA A 71 1.66 11.64 -2.78
C ALA A 71 2.05 10.31 -3.46
N MET A 72 3.25 10.24 -4.05
CA MET A 72 3.78 8.99 -4.60
C MET A 72 4.08 7.93 -3.53
N THR A 73 4.56 8.34 -2.34
CA THR A 73 4.72 7.46 -1.18
C THR A 73 3.38 6.90 -0.70
N LEU A 74 2.33 7.74 -0.60
CA LEU A 74 0.98 7.28 -0.29
C LEU A 74 0.50 6.25 -1.32
N GLY A 75 0.76 6.49 -2.60
CA GLY A 75 0.45 5.55 -3.66
C GLY A 75 1.19 4.21 -3.53
N ASP A 76 2.48 4.23 -3.17
CA ASP A 76 3.29 3.02 -2.96
C ASP A 76 2.78 2.19 -1.77
N GLU A 77 2.41 2.86 -0.67
CA GLU A 77 1.80 2.21 0.49
C GLU A 77 0.47 1.54 0.13
N ILE A 78 -0.42 2.23 -0.58
CA ILE A 78 -1.68 1.64 -1.07
C ILE A 78 -1.40 0.43 -1.97
N ALA A 79 -0.41 0.55 -2.84
CA ALA A 79 -0.07 -0.52 -3.77
C ALA A 79 0.45 -1.77 -3.04
N SER A 80 1.35 -1.58 -2.08
CA SER A 80 1.85 -2.65 -1.21
C SER A 80 0.71 -3.28 -0.41
N TRP A 81 -0.15 -2.46 0.18
CA TRP A 81 -1.31 -2.94 0.93
C TRP A 81 -2.31 -3.70 0.08
N THR A 82 -2.44 -3.37 -1.21
CA THR A 82 -3.25 -4.15 -2.16
C THR A 82 -2.71 -5.57 -2.36
N LEU A 83 -1.39 -5.78 -2.36
CA LEU A 83 -0.81 -7.13 -2.35
C LEU A 83 -1.14 -7.86 -1.03
N ILE A 84 -1.02 -7.16 0.09
CA ILE A 84 -1.19 -7.72 1.43
C ILE A 84 -2.62 -8.20 1.64
N THR A 85 -3.60 -7.38 1.30
CA THR A 85 -5.02 -7.67 1.50
C THR A 85 -5.58 -8.62 0.44
N GLN A 86 -5.27 -8.39 -0.84
CA GLN A 86 -5.90 -9.13 -1.94
C GLN A 86 -5.18 -10.43 -2.29
N LEU A 87 -3.86 -10.49 -2.10
CA LEU A 87 -3.06 -11.67 -2.44
C LEU A 87 -2.45 -12.37 -1.24
N ARG A 88 -2.62 -11.83 -0.02
CA ARG A 88 -1.97 -12.34 1.19
C ARG A 88 -0.44 -12.41 1.02
N LYS A 89 0.15 -11.44 0.31
CA LYS A 89 1.58 -11.40 -0.02
C LYS A 89 2.18 -10.04 0.27
N PHE A 90 3.47 -9.98 0.54
CA PHE A 90 4.25 -8.74 0.45
C PHE A 90 5.20 -8.81 -0.74
N GLY A 91 5.60 -7.64 -1.21
CA GLY A 91 6.58 -7.51 -2.28
C GLY A 91 7.43 -6.26 -2.08
N PHE A 92 8.47 -6.15 -2.88
CA PHE A 92 9.32 -4.96 -2.91
C PHE A 92 9.05 -4.19 -4.20
N THR A 93 8.89 -2.87 -4.08
CA THR A 93 8.66 -2.00 -5.24
C THR A 93 9.90 -2.02 -6.14
N GLY A 94 9.74 -2.49 -7.38
CA GLY A 94 10.80 -2.54 -8.38
C GLY A 94 10.72 -1.42 -9.41
N ARG A 95 9.52 -0.93 -9.70
CA ARG A 95 9.29 0.22 -10.60
C ARG A 95 7.98 0.89 -10.22
N PHE A 96 7.91 2.20 -10.36
CA PHE A 96 6.65 2.94 -10.34
C PHE A 96 6.62 3.97 -11.45
N GLU A 97 5.42 4.31 -11.90
CA GLU A 97 5.15 5.45 -12.77
C GLU A 97 3.82 6.08 -12.35
N GLY A 98 3.70 7.40 -12.48
CA GLY A 98 2.49 8.09 -12.06
C GLY A 98 2.35 9.48 -12.63
N SER A 99 1.17 10.06 -12.43
CA SER A 99 0.79 11.38 -12.91
C SER A 99 0.07 12.14 -11.80
N LEU A 100 0.50 13.38 -11.56
CA LEU A 100 -0.13 14.34 -10.66
C LEU A 100 -1.04 15.24 -11.50
N HIS A 101 -2.32 14.90 -11.54
CA HIS A 101 -3.33 15.58 -12.36
C HIS A 101 -3.80 16.88 -11.73
N GLN A 102 -3.93 16.90 -10.40
CA GLN A 102 -4.38 18.06 -9.63
C GLN A 102 -3.64 18.12 -8.30
N ALA A 103 -3.57 19.32 -7.72
CA ALA A 103 -2.97 19.53 -6.41
C ALA A 103 -3.79 18.84 -5.32
N LEU A 104 -3.14 17.99 -4.53
CA LEU A 104 -3.65 17.48 -3.25
C LEU A 104 -3.40 18.53 -2.17
N ARG A 105 -4.45 19.03 -1.54
CA ARG A 105 -4.41 20.07 -0.50
C ARG A 105 -4.16 19.44 0.87
N VAL A 106 -3.30 20.09 1.64
CA VAL A 106 -3.15 19.77 3.07
C VAL A 106 -4.38 20.21 3.86
N GLY A 107 -4.65 19.53 4.98
CA GLY A 107 -5.83 19.76 5.81
C GLY A 107 -7.13 19.15 5.25
N GLU A 108 -7.07 18.47 4.11
CA GLU A 108 -8.23 17.90 3.43
C GLU A 108 -8.05 16.41 3.18
N GLU A 109 -9.12 15.64 3.37
CA GLU A 109 -9.08 14.17 3.25
C GLU A 109 -8.81 13.75 1.79
N ILE A 110 -7.91 12.78 1.65
CA ILE A 110 -7.59 12.07 0.42
C ILE A 110 -8.14 10.66 0.55
N GLU A 111 -8.93 10.22 -0.42
CA GLU A 111 -9.32 8.83 -0.59
C GLU A 111 -8.36 8.17 -1.58
N GLY A 112 -7.63 7.15 -1.13
CA GLY A 112 -6.75 6.35 -1.96
C GLY A 112 -7.37 4.99 -2.27
N ARG A 113 -7.26 4.52 -3.51
CA ARG A 113 -7.74 3.20 -3.94
C ARG A 113 -6.66 2.49 -4.75
N GLY A 114 -6.39 1.22 -4.42
CA GLY A 114 -5.49 0.34 -5.16
C GLY A 114 -6.23 -0.90 -5.65
N VAL A 115 -5.97 -1.30 -6.89
CA VAL A 115 -6.56 -2.49 -7.52
C VAL A 115 -5.46 -3.30 -8.20
N LEU A 116 -5.53 -4.62 -8.07
CA LEU A 116 -4.57 -5.52 -8.73
C LEU A 116 -4.62 -5.35 -10.25
N GLY A 117 -3.46 -5.14 -10.85
CA GLY A 117 -3.25 -5.15 -12.29
C GLY A 117 -2.79 -6.53 -12.77
N SER A 118 -1.64 -6.59 -13.42
CA SER A 118 -1.09 -7.86 -13.92
C SER A 118 -0.50 -8.71 -12.78
N ASP A 119 -0.88 -9.99 -12.68
CA ASP A 119 -0.24 -10.95 -11.76
C ASP A 119 0.52 -12.03 -12.56
N ARG A 120 1.85 -11.95 -12.50
CA ARG A 120 2.78 -12.93 -13.09
C ARG A 120 3.57 -13.67 -12.02
N ARG A 121 2.92 -13.97 -10.88
CA ARG A 121 3.41 -14.72 -9.71
C ARG A 121 4.59 -14.11 -8.95
N ARG A 122 5.69 -13.80 -9.65
CA ARG A 122 6.88 -13.12 -9.10
C ARG A 122 6.82 -11.62 -9.29
N ILE A 123 6.06 -11.16 -10.29
CA ILE A 123 5.88 -9.75 -10.62
C ILE A 123 4.38 -9.47 -10.57
N VAL A 124 3.99 -8.47 -9.77
CA VAL A 124 2.60 -8.02 -9.65
C VAL A 124 2.58 -6.52 -9.89
N ASP A 125 1.75 -6.07 -10.83
CA ASP A 125 1.46 -4.66 -11.01
C ASP A 125 0.19 -4.30 -10.21
N VAL A 126 0.16 -3.09 -9.63
CA VAL A 126 -1.00 -2.53 -8.94
C VAL A 126 -1.25 -1.13 -9.48
N ASP A 127 -2.50 -0.86 -9.86
CA ASP A 127 -2.95 0.45 -10.27
C ASP A 127 -3.54 1.19 -9.06
N VAL A 128 -3.15 2.44 -8.85
CA VAL A 128 -3.53 3.27 -7.71
C VAL A 128 -4.10 4.60 -8.17
N GLU A 129 -5.15 5.05 -7.49
CA GLU A 129 -5.77 6.36 -7.68
C GLU A 129 -5.89 7.09 -6.34
N LEU A 130 -5.57 8.38 -6.32
CA LEU A 130 -5.89 9.27 -5.19
C LEU A 130 -6.92 10.30 -5.64
N ARG A 131 -7.97 10.44 -4.83
CA ARG A 131 -9.02 11.43 -5.01
C ARG A 131 -9.11 12.39 -3.84
N GLN A 132 -9.45 13.63 -4.14
CA GLN A 132 -9.81 14.64 -3.15
C GLN A 132 -10.95 15.49 -3.73
N ARG A 133 -11.96 15.79 -2.92
CA ARG A 133 -13.19 16.49 -3.35
C ARG A 133 -13.90 15.81 -4.54
N GLY A 134 -13.80 14.49 -4.64
CA GLY A 134 -14.37 13.70 -5.75
C GLY A 134 -13.55 13.72 -7.04
N GLU A 135 -12.53 14.59 -7.14
CA GLU A 135 -11.67 14.71 -8.32
C GLU A 135 -10.48 13.76 -8.25
N LYS A 136 -10.05 13.26 -9.41
CA LYS A 136 -8.84 12.45 -9.53
C LYS A 136 -7.61 13.36 -9.50
N CYS A 137 -6.82 13.27 -8.45
CA CYS A 137 -5.62 14.10 -8.26
C CYS A 137 -4.33 13.38 -8.63
N PHE A 138 -4.29 12.06 -8.44
CA PHE A 138 -3.13 11.22 -8.80
C PHE A 138 -3.58 9.89 -9.39
N SER A 139 -2.82 9.38 -10.34
CA SER A 139 -2.88 7.97 -10.75
C SER A 139 -1.47 7.41 -10.90
N GLY A 140 -1.26 6.17 -10.49
CA GLY A 140 0.03 5.50 -10.65
C GLY A 140 -0.09 4.01 -10.85
N ARG A 141 0.96 3.42 -11.42
CA ARG A 141 1.15 1.97 -11.54
C ARG A 141 2.45 1.60 -10.84
N TYR A 142 2.36 0.63 -9.94
CA TYR A 142 3.47 0.15 -9.13
C TYR A 142 3.71 -1.32 -9.44
N ARG A 143 4.96 -1.66 -9.76
CA ARG A 143 5.40 -3.03 -10.03
C ARG A 143 6.16 -3.55 -8.82
N PHE A 144 5.62 -4.61 -8.23
CA PHE A 144 6.23 -5.32 -7.12
C PHE A 144 6.94 -6.59 -7.58
N VAL A 145 8.08 -6.85 -6.98
CA VAL A 145 8.75 -8.15 -6.99
C VAL A 145 8.35 -8.90 -5.73
N VAL A 146 7.60 -9.98 -5.90
CA VAL A 146 7.14 -10.83 -4.80
C VAL A 146 8.15 -11.95 -4.57
N LEU A 147 8.90 -11.85 -3.46
CA LEU A 147 9.98 -12.75 -3.09
C LEU A 147 9.51 -13.85 -2.14
N ASP A 148 10.26 -14.95 -2.13
CA ASP A 148 10.20 -15.91 -1.03
C ASP A 148 10.98 -15.37 0.17
N GLU A 149 10.94 -16.09 1.29
CA GLU A 149 11.62 -15.71 2.53
C GLU A 149 13.12 -15.45 2.30
N LYS A 150 13.83 -16.39 1.68
CA LYS A 150 15.28 -16.24 1.36
C LYS A 150 15.58 -15.02 0.49
N GLY A 151 14.72 -14.74 -0.50
CA GLY A 151 14.85 -13.56 -1.35
C GLY A 151 14.63 -12.27 -0.57
N ALA A 152 13.63 -12.24 0.31
CA ALA A 152 13.34 -11.08 1.17
C ALA A 152 14.46 -10.83 2.18
N GLU A 153 14.97 -11.87 2.84
CA GLU A 153 16.08 -11.78 3.79
C GLU A 153 17.34 -11.20 3.15
N ARG A 154 17.65 -11.63 1.91
CA ARG A 154 18.78 -11.09 1.15
C ARG A 154 18.63 -9.60 0.89
N LEU A 155 17.42 -9.14 0.57
CA LEU A 155 17.17 -7.73 0.29
C LEU A 155 17.14 -6.88 1.57
N LEU A 156 16.63 -7.44 2.67
CA LEU A 156 16.63 -6.79 3.99
C LEU A 156 18.03 -6.76 4.64
N GLY A 157 18.93 -7.67 4.24
CA GLY A 157 20.24 -7.84 4.88
C GLY A 157 20.15 -8.44 6.29
N GLN A 158 18.99 -9.00 6.66
CA GLN A 158 18.69 -9.58 7.97
C GLN A 158 17.57 -10.63 7.84
N PRO A 159 17.37 -11.50 8.84
CA PRO A 159 16.26 -12.44 8.87
C PRO A 159 14.89 -11.75 8.74
N LEU A 160 13.95 -12.40 8.06
CA LEU A 160 12.60 -11.86 7.89
C LEU A 160 11.86 -11.96 9.24
N PRO A 161 11.29 -10.87 9.77
CA PRO A 161 10.59 -10.93 11.06
C PRO A 161 9.37 -11.87 10.97
N GLU A 162 9.04 -12.54 12.08
CA GLU A 162 8.05 -13.63 12.09
C GLU A 162 6.67 -13.21 11.54
N GLY A 163 6.19 -12.02 11.89
CA GLY A 163 4.91 -11.50 11.38
C GLY A 163 4.86 -11.26 9.87
N TRP A 164 6.02 -11.13 9.22
CA TRP A 164 6.13 -10.96 7.77
C TRP A 164 6.16 -12.29 7.00
N LYS A 165 6.63 -13.38 7.63
CA LYS A 165 6.79 -14.69 6.96
C LYS A 165 5.50 -15.22 6.37
N ARG A 166 4.36 -14.99 7.04
CA ARG A 166 3.02 -15.39 6.56
C ARG A 166 2.59 -14.73 5.24
N TYR A 167 3.30 -13.68 4.83
CA TYR A 167 3.10 -12.96 3.58
C TYR A 167 4.21 -13.23 2.55
N ALA A 168 5.25 -13.97 2.91
CA ALA A 168 6.28 -14.37 1.96
C ALA A 168 5.68 -15.32 0.91
N ARG A 169 6.16 -15.23 -0.33
CA ARG A 169 5.75 -16.19 -1.36
C ARG A 169 6.27 -17.57 -0.95
N GLY A 170 5.38 -18.56 -0.89
CA GLY A 170 5.79 -19.95 -0.67
C GLY A 170 6.87 -20.41 -1.65
N GLU A 171 7.80 -21.22 -1.15
CA GLU A 171 8.77 -21.93 -1.98
C GLU A 171 7.99 -22.89 -2.91
N ARG A 172 8.41 -22.97 -4.17
CA ARG A 172 7.96 -24.02 -5.09
C ARG A 172 8.88 -25.21 -4.95
#